data_AF-A0AA37QLI0-F1
#
_entry.id   AF-A0AA37QLI0-F1
#
_cell.length_a   1.000
_cell.length_b   1.000
_cell.length_c   1.000
_cell.angle_alpha   90.00
_cell.angle_beta   90.00
_cell.angle_gamma   90.00
#
_symmetry.space_group_name_H-M   'P 1'
#
loop_
_entity.id
_entity.type
_entity.pdbx_description
1 polymer ?
#
loop_
_entity_poly.entity_id
_entity_poly.type
_entity_poly.pdbx_seq_one_letter_code
_entity_poly.pdbx_strand_id
1 'polypeptide(L)'
;MVDGARTAATPPKMMAEACERLTQAGIPLWRVGIFLQTLHPEVFGRGFLWRPGEDVVINSVDFGFLQSPEFRQSPLSVVFEQGREVRADPRAASSEAYPVLLDLRDEGATDYLALPMTFLDGDVHASSWTTKQPGGFTAAQVDAIRSLIPALSRYIEIVGLQRIASMLLDTYVGNRAGERILAGQIRRGHAETMHAAIWLSDLRGFTALSDRLPSEMVVDILNLYFDCQVGEIRQRGGEVLKFMGDGLLAVFPIADEDGDPAEVCARVRDAARAARAKVTALEYRIGETVERFRFGLALHVGPVLYGNIGGGNRLDFTCIGPAVNLAARLEKIAARLKRTVVASEAFAGACAEPWTDLGAFPIAGFATEQRVFGLREEDDQVSGSVVNSKG
;
A
#
# COMPACT_ATOMS: atom_id res chain seq x y z
N MET A 1 -6.71 -5.45 34.33
CA MET A 1 -5.98 -6.59 33.70
C MET A 1 -5.54 -6.33 32.25
N VAL A 2 -5.95 -5.24 31.59
CA VAL A 2 -5.51 -4.90 30.21
C VAL A 2 -4.32 -3.91 30.19
N ASP A 3 -3.95 -3.32 31.33
CA ASP A 3 -3.01 -2.19 31.37
C ASP A 3 -1.59 -2.48 30.89
N GLY A 4 -1.14 -3.73 30.95
CA GLY A 4 0.21 -4.08 30.54
C GLY A 4 0.34 -4.67 29.12
N ALA A 5 -0.75 -4.90 28.38
CA ALA A 5 -0.67 -5.27 26.96
C ALA A 5 -0.31 -4.07 26.05
N ARG A 6 -0.27 -2.86 26.63
CA ARG A 6 0.10 -1.60 25.94
C ARG A 6 1.55 -1.57 25.42
N THR A 7 2.41 -2.52 25.79
CA THR A 7 3.84 -2.54 25.42
C THR A 7 4.15 -3.28 24.11
N ALA A 8 3.21 -4.03 23.53
CA ALA A 8 3.47 -4.80 22.32
C ALA A 8 3.30 -3.95 21.04
N ALA A 9 4.34 -3.93 20.19
CA ALA A 9 4.39 -3.11 18.98
C ALA A 9 3.47 -3.59 17.83
N THR A 10 2.93 -4.81 17.90
CA THR A 10 2.08 -5.37 16.82
C THR A 10 0.88 -6.17 17.39
N PRO A 11 -0.26 -6.24 16.68
CA PRO A 11 -1.44 -6.99 17.13
C PRO A 11 -1.19 -8.48 17.43
N PRO A 12 -0.39 -9.23 16.63
CA PRO A 12 -0.04 -10.62 16.96
C PRO A 12 0.71 -10.74 18.30
N LYS A 13 1.71 -9.88 18.54
CA LYS A 13 2.46 -9.88 19.81
C LYS A 13 1.56 -9.52 20.99
N MET A 14 0.69 -8.53 20.80
CA MET A 14 -0.25 -8.13 21.83
C MET A 14 -1.23 -9.26 22.18
N MET A 15 -1.79 -9.94 21.16
CA MET A 15 -2.67 -11.09 21.37
C MET A 15 -1.96 -12.19 22.15
N ALA A 16 -0.71 -12.51 21.79
CA ALA A 16 0.09 -13.50 22.50
C ALA A 16 0.31 -13.12 23.97
N GLU A 17 0.81 -11.91 24.25
CA GLU A 17 1.03 -11.43 25.62
C GLU A 17 -0.26 -11.40 26.45
N ALA A 18 -1.39 -11.02 25.84
CA ALA A 18 -2.69 -11.02 26.50
C ALA A 18 -3.13 -12.45 26.87
N CYS A 19 -3.04 -13.39 25.93
CA CYS A 19 -3.41 -14.78 26.16
C CYS A 19 -2.51 -15.47 27.21
N GLU A 20 -1.21 -15.19 27.19
CA GLU A 20 -0.26 -15.70 28.19
C GLU A 20 -0.60 -15.18 29.59
N ARG A 21 -0.93 -13.90 29.74
CA ARG A 21 -1.30 -13.31 31.02
C ARG A 21 -2.63 -13.83 31.54
N LEU A 22 -3.62 -14.06 30.66
CA LEU A 22 -4.88 -14.68 31.05
C LEU A 22 -4.65 -16.12 31.54
N THR A 23 -3.76 -16.87 30.88
CA THR A 23 -3.32 -18.19 31.33
C THR A 23 -2.65 -18.14 32.70
N GLN A 24 -1.73 -17.20 32.93
CA GLN A 24 -1.09 -16.98 34.23
C GLN A 24 -2.09 -16.53 35.32
N ALA A 25 -3.16 -15.84 34.95
CA ALA A 25 -4.23 -15.41 35.84
C ALA A 25 -5.28 -16.51 36.14
N GLY A 26 -5.08 -17.75 35.63
CA GLY A 26 -5.94 -18.89 35.94
C GLY A 26 -7.07 -19.17 34.94
N ILE A 27 -7.04 -18.54 33.75
CA ILE A 27 -7.93 -18.90 32.64
C ILE A 27 -7.18 -19.87 31.72
N PRO A 28 -7.51 -21.17 31.68
CA PRO A 28 -6.72 -22.21 31.03
C PRO A 28 -6.89 -22.21 29.50
N LEU A 29 -6.33 -21.21 28.83
CA LEU A 29 -6.45 -21.05 27.40
C LEU A 29 -5.52 -22.06 26.68
N TRP A 30 -6.07 -22.76 25.69
CA TRP A 30 -5.30 -23.64 24.81
C TRP A 30 -5.29 -23.14 23.35
N ARG A 31 -6.38 -22.50 22.91
CA ARG A 31 -6.46 -21.87 21.59
C ARG A 31 -7.37 -20.65 21.69
N VAL A 32 -6.93 -19.53 21.11
CA VAL A 32 -7.74 -18.31 21.02
C VAL A 32 -7.73 -17.83 19.58
N GLY A 33 -8.91 -17.50 19.06
CA GLY A 33 -9.10 -16.92 17.72
C GLY A 33 -9.76 -15.55 17.79
N ILE A 34 -9.27 -14.61 16.99
CA ILE A 34 -9.90 -13.30 16.76
C ILE A 34 -10.18 -13.18 15.27
N PHE A 35 -11.43 -12.95 14.88
CA PHE A 35 -11.87 -12.94 13.48
C PHE A 35 -12.53 -11.60 13.18
N LEU A 36 -11.90 -10.84 12.28
CA LEU A 36 -12.30 -9.48 11.93
C LEU A 36 -12.76 -9.44 10.47
N GLN A 37 -13.79 -8.65 10.20
CA GLN A 37 -14.14 -8.23 8.85
C GLN A 37 -13.29 -7.02 8.49
N THR A 38 -12.86 -6.93 7.24
CA THR A 38 -11.98 -5.88 6.74
C THR A 38 -12.62 -5.13 5.59
N LEU A 39 -12.24 -3.86 5.42
CA LEU A 39 -12.68 -3.01 4.30
C LEU A 39 -11.74 -3.09 3.07
N HIS A 40 -10.97 -4.17 2.95
CA HIS A 40 -10.01 -4.32 1.86
C HIS A 40 -10.71 -4.91 0.62
N PRO A 41 -10.47 -4.40 -0.60
CA PRO A 41 -11.20 -4.81 -1.81
C PRO A 41 -11.00 -6.30 -2.17
N GLU A 42 -9.87 -6.88 -1.77
CA GLU A 42 -9.53 -8.30 -2.05
C GLU A 42 -9.55 -9.20 -0.81
N VAL A 43 -9.65 -8.62 0.39
CA VAL A 43 -9.61 -9.38 1.66
C VAL A 43 -10.86 -9.01 2.44
N PHE A 44 -11.74 -9.99 2.60
CA PHE A 44 -12.99 -9.81 3.34
C PHE A 44 -12.77 -9.91 4.84
N GLY A 45 -11.95 -10.86 5.28
CA GLY A 45 -11.74 -11.11 6.69
C GLY A 45 -10.32 -11.48 7.03
N ARG A 46 -9.92 -11.22 8.27
CA ARG A 46 -8.63 -11.59 8.82
C ARG A 46 -8.82 -12.30 10.16
N GLY A 47 -8.24 -13.48 10.28
CA GLY A 47 -8.17 -14.22 11.53
C GLY A 47 -6.78 -14.13 12.14
N PHE A 48 -6.75 -14.10 13.47
CA PHE A 48 -5.55 -14.22 14.29
C PHE A 48 -5.75 -15.41 15.20
N LEU A 49 -4.82 -16.36 15.17
CA LEU A 49 -4.90 -17.57 15.95
C LEU A 49 -3.69 -17.72 16.85
N TRP A 50 -3.93 -17.84 18.15
CA TRP A 50 -2.90 -18.06 19.16
C TRP A 50 -3.00 -19.45 19.75
N ARG A 51 -1.83 -20.06 20.00
CA ARG A 51 -1.63 -21.28 20.80
C ARG A 51 -0.44 -21.06 21.76
N PRO A 52 -0.42 -21.70 22.94
CA PRO A 52 0.69 -21.58 23.88
C PRO A 52 2.02 -22.01 23.27
N GLY A 53 3.03 -21.16 23.34
CA GLY A 53 4.39 -21.45 22.85
C GLY A 53 4.56 -21.38 21.33
N GLU A 54 3.55 -20.94 20.59
CA GLU A 54 3.58 -20.76 19.14
C GLU A 54 3.42 -19.29 18.75
N ASP A 55 3.93 -18.93 17.58
CA ASP A 55 3.66 -17.62 16.98
C ASP A 55 2.18 -17.51 16.58
N VAL A 56 1.61 -16.31 16.70
CA VAL A 56 0.24 -16.06 16.26
C VAL A 56 0.15 -16.17 14.74
N VAL A 57 -0.66 -17.13 14.28
CA VAL A 57 -0.92 -17.36 12.86
C VAL A 57 -1.96 -16.35 12.38
N ILE A 58 -1.66 -15.67 11.27
CA ILE A 58 -2.58 -14.73 10.62
C ILE A 58 -3.07 -15.37 9.33
N ASN A 59 -4.38 -15.53 9.18
CA ASN A 59 -5.00 -15.95 7.93
C ASN A 59 -5.90 -14.82 7.39
N SER A 60 -6.01 -14.77 6.06
CA SER A 60 -6.90 -13.84 5.36
C SER A 60 -7.86 -14.66 4.50
N VAL A 61 -9.10 -14.20 4.41
CA VAL A 61 -10.15 -14.85 3.62
C VAL A 61 -10.77 -13.85 2.65
N ASP A 62 -11.15 -14.34 1.48
CA ASP A 62 -11.84 -13.55 0.45
C ASP A 62 -13.35 -13.46 0.70
N PHE A 63 -14.05 -12.70 -0.14
CA PHE A 63 -15.50 -12.50 -0.05
C PHE A 63 -16.33 -13.79 -0.29
N GLY A 64 -15.76 -14.78 -0.99
CA GLY A 64 -16.39 -16.08 -1.21
C GLY A 64 -16.41 -16.95 0.03
N PHE A 65 -15.51 -16.72 1.00
CA PHE A 65 -15.39 -17.52 2.22
C PHE A 65 -16.68 -17.56 3.06
N LEU A 66 -17.47 -16.47 3.10
CA LEU A 66 -18.75 -16.48 3.83
C LEU A 66 -19.78 -17.47 3.26
N GLN A 67 -19.65 -17.82 1.98
CA GLN A 67 -20.54 -18.77 1.32
C GLN A 67 -20.01 -20.21 1.41
N SER A 68 -18.80 -20.39 1.95
CA SER A 68 -18.15 -21.69 2.08
C SER A 68 -18.88 -22.58 3.11
N PRO A 69 -18.96 -23.91 2.87
CA PRO A 69 -19.45 -24.85 3.87
C PRO A 69 -18.70 -24.75 5.19
N GLU A 70 -17.39 -24.50 5.14
CA GLU A 70 -16.50 -24.38 6.30
C GLU A 70 -16.95 -23.25 7.23
N PHE A 71 -17.36 -22.10 6.68
CA PHE A 71 -17.89 -21.00 7.47
C PHE A 71 -19.34 -21.23 7.91
N ARG A 72 -20.23 -21.60 6.99
CA ARG A 72 -21.66 -21.76 7.30
C ARG A 72 -21.92 -22.84 8.37
N GLN A 73 -21.10 -23.90 8.37
CA GLN A 73 -21.12 -24.98 9.34
C GLN A 73 -20.14 -24.74 10.50
N SER A 74 -19.84 -23.49 10.84
CA SER A 74 -19.04 -23.12 12.00
C SER A 74 -19.90 -22.48 13.08
N PRO A 75 -19.59 -22.65 14.37
CA PRO A 75 -20.19 -21.84 15.43
C PRO A 75 -20.01 -20.33 15.20
N LEU A 76 -18.99 -19.92 14.45
CA LEU A 76 -18.74 -18.52 14.12
C LEU A 76 -19.81 -17.93 13.19
N SER A 77 -20.47 -18.71 12.32
CA SER A 77 -21.53 -18.17 11.46
C SER A 77 -22.68 -17.61 12.30
N VAL A 78 -23.06 -18.32 13.37
CA VAL A 78 -24.08 -17.87 14.34
C VAL A 78 -23.65 -16.58 15.01
N VAL A 79 -22.37 -16.45 15.38
CA VAL A 79 -21.85 -15.22 16.01
C VAL A 79 -21.94 -14.05 15.04
N PHE A 80 -21.42 -14.20 13.83
CA PHE A 80 -21.40 -13.14 12.81
C PHE A 80 -22.79 -12.74 12.33
N GLU A 81 -23.67 -13.70 12.06
CA GLU A 81 -24.99 -13.45 11.45
C GLU A 81 -26.03 -13.03 12.48
N GLN A 82 -25.93 -13.53 13.72
CA GLN A 82 -26.96 -13.33 14.74
C GLN A 82 -26.48 -12.50 15.93
N GLY A 83 -25.19 -12.21 16.05
CA GLY A 83 -24.61 -11.50 17.19
C GLY A 83 -24.75 -12.28 18.51
N ARG A 84 -24.83 -13.61 18.45
CA ARG A 84 -25.10 -14.46 19.61
C ARG A 84 -23.86 -15.25 20.02
N GLU A 85 -23.63 -15.33 21.34
CA GLU A 85 -22.65 -16.25 21.91
C GLU A 85 -23.00 -17.71 21.56
N VAL A 86 -21.97 -18.50 21.26
CA VAL A 86 -22.08 -19.96 21.12
C VAL A 86 -21.09 -20.63 22.06
N ARG A 87 -21.57 -21.47 22.96
CA ARG A 87 -20.74 -22.34 23.79
C ARG A 87 -21.07 -23.80 23.49
N ALA A 88 -20.05 -24.62 23.28
CA ALA A 88 -20.21 -26.03 22.94
C ALA A 88 -19.12 -26.87 23.62
N ASP A 89 -19.49 -28.07 24.06
CA ASP A 89 -18.52 -29.12 24.38
C ASP A 89 -18.17 -29.82 23.06
N PRO A 90 -16.91 -29.75 22.58
CA PRO A 90 -16.49 -30.42 21.34
C PRO A 90 -16.77 -31.93 21.31
N ARG A 91 -16.93 -32.57 22.48
CA ARG A 91 -17.16 -34.00 22.64
C ARG A 91 -18.65 -34.39 22.62
N ALA A 92 -19.56 -33.42 22.70
CA ALA A 92 -20.99 -33.67 22.70
C ALA A 92 -21.49 -34.04 21.28
N ALA A 93 -22.50 -34.92 21.20
CA ALA A 93 -23.10 -35.32 19.92
C ALA A 93 -23.66 -34.13 19.11
N SER A 94 -24.13 -33.08 19.79
CA SER A 94 -24.58 -31.83 19.14
C SER A 94 -23.48 -31.12 18.36
N SER A 95 -22.20 -31.37 18.69
CA SER A 95 -21.05 -30.76 18.04
C SER A 95 -20.68 -31.42 16.72
N GLU A 96 -21.28 -32.58 16.38
CA GLU A 96 -21.11 -33.24 15.08
C GLU A 96 -21.62 -32.40 13.90
N ALA A 97 -22.48 -31.42 14.16
CA ALA A 97 -22.94 -30.45 13.16
C ALA A 97 -21.85 -29.43 12.75
N TYR A 98 -20.74 -29.35 13.49
CA TYR A 98 -19.70 -28.35 13.29
C TYR A 98 -18.33 -29.03 13.08
N PRO A 99 -17.82 -29.15 11.84
CA PRO A 99 -16.55 -29.81 11.55
C PRO A 99 -15.37 -29.29 12.38
N VAL A 100 -15.29 -27.97 12.59
CA VAL A 100 -14.25 -27.35 13.42
C VAL A 100 -14.26 -27.85 14.87
N LEU A 101 -15.41 -28.22 15.44
CA LEU A 101 -15.47 -28.78 16.79
C LEU A 101 -14.97 -30.22 16.82
N LEU A 102 -15.12 -30.98 15.73
CA LEU A 102 -14.58 -32.33 15.61
C LEU A 102 -13.05 -32.29 15.55
N ASP A 103 -12.47 -31.37 14.78
CA ASP A 103 -11.02 -31.15 14.76
C ASP A 103 -10.51 -30.79 16.16
N LEU A 104 -11.17 -29.85 16.85
CA LEU A 104 -10.79 -29.46 18.20
C LEU A 104 -10.94 -30.61 19.21
N ARG A 105 -11.97 -31.46 19.07
CA ARG A 105 -12.17 -32.66 19.88
C ARG A 105 -11.04 -33.65 19.68
N ASP A 106 -10.64 -33.90 18.44
CA ASP A 106 -9.57 -34.85 18.10
C ASP A 106 -8.21 -34.35 18.62
N GLU A 107 -8.04 -33.02 18.72
CA GLU A 107 -6.91 -32.40 19.41
C GLU A 107 -7.03 -32.41 20.95
N GLY A 108 -8.17 -32.83 21.52
CA GLY A 108 -8.39 -33.00 22.96
C GLY A 108 -9.04 -31.79 23.67
N ALA A 109 -9.67 -30.87 22.93
CA ALA A 109 -10.43 -29.78 23.52
C ALA A 109 -11.65 -30.28 24.30
N THR A 110 -11.93 -29.62 25.41
CA THR A 110 -13.02 -29.98 26.32
C THR A 110 -14.14 -28.95 26.36
N ASP A 111 -13.89 -27.72 25.91
CA ASP A 111 -14.89 -26.65 25.84
C ASP A 111 -14.49 -25.59 24.80
N TYR A 112 -15.49 -25.06 24.11
CA TYR A 112 -15.37 -24.05 23.08
C TYR A 112 -16.38 -22.93 23.36
N LEU A 113 -15.91 -21.69 23.40
CA LEU A 113 -16.72 -20.50 23.61
C LEU A 113 -16.44 -19.49 22.49
N ALA A 114 -17.46 -19.12 21.73
CA ALA A 114 -17.40 -18.06 20.74
C ALA A 114 -18.27 -16.88 21.15
N LEU A 115 -17.69 -15.67 21.13
CA LEU A 115 -18.30 -14.45 21.65
C LEU A 115 -18.32 -13.37 20.56
N PRO A 116 -19.45 -12.65 20.40
CA PRO A 116 -19.55 -11.52 19.48
C PRO A 116 -18.72 -10.34 20.00
N MET A 117 -18.05 -9.66 19.08
CA MET A 117 -17.37 -8.39 19.30
C MET A 117 -18.03 -7.33 18.43
N THR A 118 -18.97 -6.56 18.99
CA THR A 118 -19.70 -5.54 18.24
C THR A 118 -18.94 -4.22 18.24
N PHE A 119 -18.64 -3.68 17.06
CA PHE A 119 -18.00 -2.37 16.86
C PHE A 119 -19.02 -1.22 16.94
N LEU A 120 -18.58 0.04 16.99
CA LEU A 120 -19.46 1.20 17.16
C LEU A 120 -20.34 1.48 15.93
N ASP A 121 -19.90 1.06 14.76
CA ASP A 121 -20.67 1.08 13.51
C ASP A 121 -21.78 0.01 13.46
N GLY A 122 -21.78 -0.92 14.41
CA GLY A 122 -22.73 -2.03 14.49
C GLY A 122 -22.23 -3.32 13.85
N ASP A 123 -21.05 -3.32 13.23
CA ASP A 123 -20.47 -4.54 12.66
C ASP A 123 -20.18 -5.56 13.78
N VAL A 124 -20.44 -6.82 13.47
CA VAL A 124 -20.23 -7.94 14.39
C VAL A 124 -18.99 -8.70 13.96
N HIS A 125 -17.99 -8.72 14.83
CA HIS A 125 -16.83 -9.58 14.75
C HIS A 125 -16.94 -10.75 15.73
N ALA A 126 -15.98 -11.67 15.71
CA ALA A 126 -16.03 -12.83 16.58
C ALA A 126 -14.68 -13.12 17.26
N SER A 127 -14.77 -13.62 18.49
CA SER A 127 -13.65 -14.25 19.18
C SER A 127 -14.02 -15.70 19.50
N SER A 128 -13.04 -16.60 19.49
CA SER A 128 -13.20 -17.97 19.98
C SER A 128 -12.15 -18.30 21.02
N TRP A 129 -12.56 -19.06 22.03
CA TRP A 129 -11.78 -19.39 23.21
C TRP A 129 -11.95 -20.88 23.46
N THR A 130 -10.85 -21.61 23.57
CA THR A 130 -10.88 -23.06 23.72
C THR A 130 -9.96 -23.49 24.85
N THR A 131 -10.38 -24.47 25.63
CA THR A 131 -9.58 -25.07 26.72
C THR A 131 -9.49 -26.59 26.58
N LYS A 132 -8.44 -27.14 27.19
CA LYS A 132 -8.25 -28.57 27.45
C LYS A 132 -8.46 -28.93 28.93
N GLN A 133 -8.83 -27.97 29.78
CA GLN A 133 -9.09 -28.20 31.20
C GLN A 133 -10.12 -29.33 31.35
N PRO A 134 -9.89 -30.35 32.19
CA PRO A 134 -10.90 -31.35 32.50
C PRO A 134 -12.20 -30.68 32.97
N GLY A 135 -13.32 -31.06 32.36
CA GLY A 135 -14.63 -30.45 32.64
C GLY A 135 -14.92 -29.11 31.95
N GLY A 136 -14.00 -28.62 31.10
CA GLY A 136 -14.19 -27.37 30.38
C GLY A 136 -13.97 -26.12 31.23
N PHE A 137 -14.36 -24.94 30.72
CA PHE A 137 -14.29 -23.71 31.49
C PHE A 137 -15.30 -23.72 32.64
N THR A 138 -14.88 -23.26 33.81
CA THR A 138 -15.81 -22.98 34.92
C THR A 138 -16.68 -21.77 34.60
N ALA A 139 -17.83 -21.62 35.28
CA ALA A 139 -18.69 -20.44 35.12
C ALA A 139 -17.93 -19.12 35.37
N ALA A 140 -17.10 -19.08 36.41
CA ALA A 140 -16.27 -17.91 36.73
C ALA A 140 -15.25 -17.57 35.63
N GLN A 141 -14.64 -18.59 34.99
CA GLN A 141 -13.73 -18.37 33.86
C GLN A 141 -14.47 -17.84 32.63
N VAL A 142 -15.67 -18.37 32.34
CA VAL A 142 -16.50 -17.85 31.23
C VAL A 142 -16.92 -16.41 31.47
N ASP A 143 -17.36 -16.08 32.69
CA ASP A 143 -17.74 -14.70 33.03
C ASP A 143 -16.54 -13.76 33.00
N ALA A 144 -15.36 -14.22 33.40
CA ALA A 144 -14.12 -13.46 33.23
C ALA A 144 -13.83 -13.18 31.75
N ILE A 145 -13.91 -14.19 30.86
CA ILE A 145 -13.71 -14.00 29.41
C ILE A 145 -14.75 -13.01 28.86
N ARG A 146 -16.04 -13.19 29.17
CA ARG A 146 -17.12 -12.28 28.75
C ARG A 146 -16.86 -10.84 29.19
N SER A 147 -16.39 -10.64 30.42
CA SER A 147 -16.11 -9.29 30.95
C SER A 147 -15.00 -8.56 30.19
N LEU A 148 -14.11 -9.28 29.51
CA LEU A 148 -13.03 -8.71 28.70
C LEU A 148 -13.50 -8.27 27.32
N ILE A 149 -14.56 -8.89 26.78
CA ILE A 149 -15.00 -8.68 25.40
C ILE A 149 -15.28 -7.20 25.08
N PRO A 150 -16.01 -6.42 25.90
CA PRO A 150 -16.26 -5.01 25.56
C PRO A 150 -14.97 -4.18 25.43
N ALA A 151 -14.01 -4.39 26.34
CA ALA A 151 -12.73 -3.68 26.30
C ALA A 151 -11.85 -4.14 25.13
N LEU A 152 -11.84 -5.45 24.85
CA LEU A 152 -11.13 -6.02 23.72
C LEU A 152 -11.70 -5.53 22.39
N SER A 153 -13.02 -5.50 22.22
CA SER A 153 -13.70 -4.97 21.02
C SER A 153 -13.28 -3.53 20.76
N ARG A 154 -13.37 -2.64 21.76
CA ARG A 154 -12.96 -1.23 21.62
C ARG A 154 -11.49 -1.08 21.27
N TYR A 155 -10.63 -1.88 21.89
CA TYR A 155 -9.20 -1.83 21.59
C TYR A 155 -8.89 -2.26 20.16
N ILE A 156 -9.46 -3.40 19.71
CA ILE A 156 -9.25 -3.91 18.36
C ILE A 156 -9.80 -2.92 17.34
N GLU A 157 -10.95 -2.31 17.59
CA GLU A 157 -11.54 -1.27 16.76
C GLU A 157 -10.60 -0.06 16.60
N ILE A 158 -10.00 0.43 17.69
CA ILE A 158 -9.02 1.54 17.64
C ILE A 158 -7.80 1.16 16.80
N VAL A 159 -7.24 -0.03 17.00
CA VAL A 159 -6.07 -0.51 16.24
C VAL A 159 -6.43 -0.72 14.77
N GLY A 160 -7.64 -1.21 14.49
CA GLY A 160 -8.19 -1.35 13.15
C GLY A 160 -8.32 -0.01 12.45
N LEU A 161 -8.92 0.98 13.11
CA LEU A 161 -9.06 2.35 12.60
C LEU A 161 -7.70 3.02 12.33
N GLN A 162 -6.73 2.88 13.22
CA GLN A 162 -5.37 3.40 12.99
C GLN A 162 -4.70 2.76 11.77
N ARG A 163 -4.88 1.45 11.57
CA ARG A 163 -4.36 0.74 10.41
C ARG A 163 -5.05 1.16 9.12
N ILE A 164 -6.37 1.30 9.13
CA ILE A 164 -7.14 1.79 7.98
C ILE A 164 -6.70 3.22 7.63
N ALA A 165 -6.59 4.11 8.63
CA ALA A 165 -6.11 5.47 8.43
C ALA A 165 -4.70 5.49 7.80
N SER A 166 -3.78 4.66 8.29
CA SER A 166 -2.43 4.53 7.72
C SER A 166 -2.46 4.02 6.29
N MET A 167 -3.19 2.94 6.02
CA MET A 167 -3.32 2.36 4.68
C MET A 167 -3.93 3.35 3.67
N LEU A 168 -4.97 4.08 4.07
CA LEU A 168 -5.59 5.10 3.22
C LEU A 168 -4.60 6.24 2.96
N LEU A 169 -3.89 6.73 3.97
CA LEU A 169 -2.88 7.76 3.77
C LEU A 169 -1.78 7.28 2.83
N ASP A 170 -1.22 6.09 3.04
CA ASP A 170 -0.19 5.52 2.14
C ASP A 170 -0.67 5.44 0.68
N THR A 171 -1.94 5.10 0.49
CA THR A 171 -2.54 4.96 -0.85
C THR A 171 -2.78 6.32 -1.52
N TYR A 172 -3.28 7.31 -0.78
CA TYR A 172 -3.77 8.58 -1.35
C TYR A 172 -2.76 9.73 -1.27
N VAL A 173 -1.82 9.71 -0.33
CA VAL A 173 -0.80 10.76 -0.15
C VAL A 173 0.64 10.25 -0.26
N GLY A 174 0.86 8.93 -0.24
CA GLY A 174 2.19 8.32 -0.27
C GLY A 174 2.70 7.97 1.14
N ASN A 175 3.56 6.95 1.23
CA ASN A 175 3.95 6.35 2.51
C ASN A 175 4.67 7.33 3.46
N ARG A 176 5.60 8.17 2.95
CA ARG A 176 6.33 9.10 3.82
C ARG A 176 5.44 10.25 4.26
N ALA A 177 4.63 10.77 3.34
CA ALA A 177 3.63 11.78 3.66
C ALA A 177 2.63 11.27 4.70
N GLY A 178 2.13 10.05 4.53
CA GLY A 178 1.20 9.39 5.46
C GLY A 178 1.76 9.22 6.86
N GLU A 179 2.97 8.68 6.99
CA GLU A 179 3.67 8.56 8.28
C GLU A 179 3.86 9.92 8.97
N ARG A 180 4.29 10.95 8.22
CA ARG A 180 4.50 12.30 8.77
C ARG A 180 3.18 12.94 9.23
N ILE A 181 2.10 12.74 8.48
CA ILE A 181 0.76 13.23 8.84
C ILE A 181 0.28 12.55 10.13
N LEU A 182 0.42 11.21 10.24
CA LEU A 182 0.07 10.46 11.45
C LEU A 182 0.92 10.87 12.66
N ALA A 183 2.19 11.24 12.43
CA ALA A 183 3.08 11.78 13.45
C ALA A 183 2.76 13.24 13.85
N GLY A 184 1.69 13.84 13.31
CA GLY A 184 1.23 15.18 13.68
C GLY A 184 1.89 16.32 12.90
N GLN A 185 2.64 16.04 11.84
CA GLN A 185 3.15 17.06 10.94
C GLN A 185 2.06 17.50 9.97
N ILE A 186 1.06 18.20 10.48
CA ILE A 186 -0.19 18.55 9.76
C ILE A 186 -0.37 20.07 9.58
N ARG A 187 0.56 20.89 10.06
CA ARG A 187 0.44 22.35 9.97
C ARG A 187 0.91 22.85 8.60
N ARG A 188 0.18 23.83 8.07
CA ARG A 188 0.57 24.56 6.87
C ARG A 188 1.96 25.19 7.06
N GLY A 189 2.83 25.02 6.08
CA GLY A 189 4.19 25.55 6.13
C GLY A 189 5.19 24.69 6.93
N HIS A 190 4.76 23.57 7.51
CA HIS A 190 5.69 22.51 7.87
C HIS A 190 6.22 21.90 6.57
N ALA A 191 7.36 22.43 6.14
CA ALA A 191 8.12 21.93 5.02
C ALA A 191 9.60 21.94 5.38
N GLU A 192 10.31 20.95 4.86
CA GLU A 192 11.75 20.83 5.01
C GLU A 192 12.41 20.90 3.64
N THR A 193 13.64 21.38 3.61
CA THR A 193 14.46 21.24 2.41
C THR A 193 15.00 19.82 2.42
N MET A 194 14.80 19.09 1.32
CA MET A 194 15.40 17.78 1.10
C MET A 194 16.11 17.76 -0.23
N HIS A 195 17.20 17.00 -0.34
CA HIS A 195 17.80 16.70 -1.62
C HIS A 195 17.12 15.49 -2.25
N ALA A 196 16.79 15.55 -3.54
CA ALA A 196 16.09 14.46 -4.21
C ALA A 196 16.36 14.41 -5.70
N ALA A 197 16.33 13.20 -6.25
CA ALA A 197 16.07 13.03 -7.66
C ALA A 197 14.56 13.14 -7.92
N ILE A 198 14.20 13.85 -8.98
CA ILE A 198 12.84 14.21 -9.37
C ILE A 198 12.52 13.47 -10.66
N TRP A 199 11.36 12.85 -10.68
CA TRP A 199 10.76 12.18 -11.82
C TRP A 199 9.47 12.92 -12.17
N LEU A 200 9.39 13.46 -13.38
CA LEU A 200 8.16 14.04 -13.91
C LEU A 200 7.88 13.45 -15.28
N SER A 201 6.76 12.73 -15.40
CA SER A 201 6.34 12.09 -16.64
C SER A 201 4.94 12.52 -17.09
N ASP A 202 4.66 12.32 -18.37
CA ASP A 202 3.41 12.73 -19.04
C ASP A 202 3.14 11.84 -20.26
N LEU A 203 1.88 11.43 -20.46
CA LEU A 203 1.50 10.49 -21.53
C LEU A 203 1.36 11.24 -22.87
N ARG A 204 2.07 10.77 -23.91
CA ARG A 204 2.03 11.44 -25.21
C ARG A 204 0.72 11.18 -25.93
N GLY A 205 0.07 12.27 -26.34
CA GLY A 205 -1.15 12.22 -27.13
C GLY A 205 -2.41 11.92 -26.30
N PHE A 206 -2.33 12.02 -24.97
CA PHE A 206 -3.46 11.71 -24.10
C PHE A 206 -4.71 12.53 -24.41
N THR A 207 -4.61 13.84 -24.65
CA THR A 207 -5.78 14.68 -24.97
C THR A 207 -6.56 14.15 -26.17
N ALA A 208 -5.85 13.79 -27.26
CA ALA A 208 -6.51 13.24 -28.44
C ALA A 208 -7.11 11.85 -28.18
N LEU A 209 -6.53 11.09 -27.26
CA LEU A 209 -7.04 9.80 -26.83
C LEU A 209 -8.31 9.97 -25.96
N SER A 210 -8.31 10.90 -25.01
CA SER A 210 -9.46 11.16 -24.13
C SER A 210 -10.66 11.74 -24.87
N ASP A 211 -10.43 12.51 -25.94
CA ASP A 211 -11.51 13.07 -26.76
C ASP A 211 -12.23 12.02 -27.62
N ARG A 212 -11.54 10.90 -27.92
CA ARG A 212 -12.04 9.85 -28.83
C ARG A 212 -12.66 8.67 -28.08
N LEU A 213 -12.24 8.39 -26.86
CA LEU A 213 -12.59 7.17 -26.13
C LEU A 213 -13.65 7.41 -25.03
N PRO A 214 -14.48 6.39 -24.72
CA PRO A 214 -15.34 6.42 -23.54
C PRO A 214 -14.55 6.59 -22.25
N SER A 215 -15.11 7.35 -21.30
CA SER A 215 -14.45 7.67 -20.02
C SER A 215 -13.95 6.45 -19.23
N GLU A 216 -14.70 5.33 -19.22
CA GLU A 216 -14.29 4.09 -18.55
C GLU A 216 -13.01 3.51 -19.15
N MET A 217 -12.88 3.52 -20.48
CA MET A 217 -11.66 3.05 -21.17
C MET A 217 -10.48 3.99 -20.93
N VAL A 218 -10.73 5.31 -20.87
CA VAL A 218 -9.69 6.30 -20.55
C VAL A 218 -9.13 6.06 -19.15
N VAL A 219 -9.99 5.78 -18.16
CA VAL A 219 -9.57 5.47 -16.79
C VAL A 219 -8.76 4.18 -16.75
N ASP A 220 -9.20 3.13 -17.44
CA ASP A 220 -8.50 1.84 -17.52
C ASP A 220 -7.10 2.00 -18.14
N ILE A 221 -6.99 2.74 -19.25
CA ILE A 221 -5.71 3.08 -19.89
C ILE A 221 -4.79 3.85 -18.92
N LEU A 222 -5.32 4.83 -18.20
CA LEU A 222 -4.53 5.59 -17.22
C LEU A 222 -4.00 4.70 -16.10
N ASN A 223 -4.84 3.82 -15.56
CA ASN A 223 -4.43 2.87 -14.52
C ASN A 223 -3.30 1.95 -15.02
N LEU A 224 -3.47 1.33 -16.18
CA LEU A 224 -2.45 0.47 -16.79
C LEU A 224 -1.14 1.22 -17.08
N TYR A 225 -1.22 2.47 -17.55
CA TYR A 225 -0.07 3.32 -17.77
C TYR A 225 0.65 3.70 -16.47
N PHE A 226 -0.09 4.03 -15.42
CA PHE A 226 0.51 4.34 -14.11
C PHE A 226 1.12 3.09 -13.47
N ASP A 227 0.51 1.91 -13.60
CA ASP A 227 1.06 0.63 -13.12
C ASP A 227 2.44 0.31 -13.73
N CYS A 228 2.68 0.74 -14.97
CA CYS A 228 3.99 0.61 -15.62
C CYS A 228 5.09 1.42 -14.93
N GLN A 229 4.74 2.49 -14.18
CA GLN A 229 5.68 3.43 -13.57
C GLN A 229 5.73 3.32 -12.04
N VAL A 230 4.57 3.30 -11.38
CA VAL A 230 4.44 3.36 -9.91
C VAL A 230 5.22 2.22 -9.25
N GLY A 231 5.12 1.00 -9.79
CA GLY A 231 5.86 -0.15 -9.30
C GLY A 231 7.37 0.03 -9.42
N GLU A 232 7.87 0.53 -10.55
CA GLU A 232 9.30 0.73 -10.79
C GLU A 232 9.90 1.83 -9.91
N ILE A 233 9.11 2.89 -9.66
CA ILE A 233 9.46 3.99 -8.76
C ILE A 233 9.57 3.46 -7.32
N ARG A 234 8.53 2.80 -6.81
CA ARG A 234 8.47 2.31 -5.43
C ARG A 234 9.56 1.27 -5.13
N GLN A 235 9.78 0.32 -6.03
CA GLN A 235 10.81 -0.72 -5.86
C GLN A 235 12.24 -0.16 -5.77
N ARG A 236 12.46 1.07 -6.22
CA ARG A 236 13.77 1.73 -6.22
C ARG A 236 13.85 2.90 -5.23
N GLY A 237 12.96 2.91 -4.23
CA GLY A 237 12.97 3.87 -3.13
C GLY A 237 12.36 5.23 -3.45
N GLY A 238 11.61 5.33 -4.55
CA GLY A 238 10.89 6.53 -4.93
C GLY A 238 9.48 6.59 -4.32
N GLU A 239 8.97 7.80 -4.19
CA GLU A 239 7.63 8.12 -3.73
C GLU A 239 6.88 8.89 -4.81
N VAL A 240 5.69 8.40 -5.18
CA VAL A 240 4.77 9.12 -6.06
C VAL A 240 4.02 10.14 -5.21
N LEU A 241 4.19 11.42 -5.54
CA LEU A 241 3.58 12.51 -4.78
C LEU A 241 2.17 12.81 -5.26
N LYS A 242 1.98 12.86 -6.58
CA LYS A 242 0.66 13.11 -7.16
C LYS A 242 0.58 12.70 -8.63
N PHE A 243 -0.65 12.41 -9.04
CA PHE A 243 -1.06 12.35 -10.45
C PHE A 243 -1.59 13.72 -10.88
N MET A 244 -1.26 14.16 -12.09
CA MET A 244 -1.60 15.47 -12.66
C MET A 244 -2.24 15.26 -14.03
N GLY A 245 -3.50 14.83 -14.06
CA GLY A 245 -4.12 14.35 -15.29
C GLY A 245 -3.48 13.02 -15.70
N ASP A 246 -2.83 13.00 -16.85
CA ASP A 246 -2.03 11.88 -17.38
C ASP A 246 -0.54 11.96 -17.02
N GLY A 247 -0.14 12.99 -16.28
CA GLY A 247 1.20 13.14 -15.75
C GLY A 247 1.36 12.59 -14.33
N LEU A 248 2.61 12.31 -13.96
CA LEU A 248 2.98 11.85 -12.63
C LEU A 248 4.23 12.58 -12.13
N LEU A 249 4.17 13.04 -10.87
CA LEU A 249 5.32 13.59 -10.15
C LEU A 249 5.75 12.61 -9.05
N ALA A 250 7.00 12.21 -9.08
CA ALA A 250 7.63 11.40 -8.05
C ALA A 250 9.00 11.96 -7.64
N VAL A 251 9.44 11.59 -6.45
CA VAL A 251 10.76 11.95 -5.92
C VAL A 251 11.45 10.75 -5.31
N PHE A 252 12.76 10.76 -5.35
CA PHE A 252 13.64 9.78 -4.74
C PHE A 252 14.52 10.55 -3.74
N PRO A 253 14.15 10.53 -2.45
CA PRO A 253 14.89 11.26 -1.43
C PRO A 253 16.34 10.78 -1.35
N ILE A 254 17.26 11.73 -1.18
CA ILE A 254 18.67 11.51 -0.89
C ILE A 254 18.88 11.91 0.56
N ALA A 255 19.33 10.98 1.41
CA ALA A 255 19.53 11.24 2.83
C ALA A 255 20.64 12.28 3.05
N ASP A 256 20.44 13.21 3.99
CA ASP A 256 21.36 14.32 4.20
C ASP A 256 22.74 13.90 4.77
N GLU A 257 22.78 12.83 5.58
CA GLU A 257 24.01 12.39 6.26
C GLU A 257 24.82 11.38 5.44
N ASP A 258 24.16 10.36 4.87
CA ASP A 258 24.83 9.22 4.21
C ASP A 258 24.28 8.90 2.81
N GLY A 259 23.44 9.77 2.23
CA GLY A 259 22.87 9.55 0.91
C GLY A 259 23.87 9.84 -0.21
N ASP A 260 24.13 8.86 -1.08
CA ASP A 260 24.92 9.07 -2.31
C ASP A 260 23.99 9.47 -3.48
N PRO A 261 24.06 10.73 -3.98
CA PRO A 261 23.30 11.14 -5.15
C PRO A 261 23.55 10.27 -6.38
N ALA A 262 24.76 9.72 -6.54
CA ALA A 262 25.10 8.87 -7.68
C ALA A 262 24.34 7.54 -7.64
N GLU A 263 24.30 6.89 -6.48
CA GLU A 263 23.53 5.66 -6.26
C GLU A 263 22.03 5.90 -6.50
N VAL A 264 21.48 6.98 -5.94
CA VAL A 264 20.07 7.33 -6.13
C VAL A 264 19.78 7.61 -7.60
N CYS A 265 20.58 8.43 -8.28
CA CYS A 265 20.37 8.72 -9.71
C CYS A 265 20.52 7.48 -10.59
N ALA A 266 21.42 6.54 -10.25
CA ALA A 266 21.53 5.25 -10.93
C ALA A 266 20.25 4.41 -10.78
N ARG A 267 19.72 4.29 -9.55
CA ARG A 267 18.42 3.64 -9.32
C ARG A 267 17.31 4.32 -10.12
N VAL A 268 17.22 5.65 -10.11
CA VAL A 268 16.18 6.38 -10.86
C VAL A 268 16.27 6.13 -12.36
N ARG A 269 17.49 6.10 -12.92
CA ARG A 269 17.70 5.75 -14.33
C ARG A 269 17.26 4.32 -14.63
N ASP A 270 17.57 3.36 -13.77
CA ASP A 270 17.15 1.97 -13.97
C ASP A 270 15.63 1.82 -13.85
N ALA A 271 14.98 2.62 -12.99
CA ALA A 271 13.53 2.76 -12.95
C ALA A 271 12.98 3.29 -14.28
N ALA A 272 13.64 4.30 -14.85
CA ALA A 272 13.26 4.94 -16.12
C ALA A 272 13.33 3.96 -17.30
N ARG A 273 14.42 3.17 -17.38
CA ARG A 273 14.59 2.12 -18.40
C ARG A 273 13.49 1.06 -18.29
N ALA A 274 13.22 0.57 -17.09
CA ALA A 274 12.21 -0.46 -16.87
C ALA A 274 10.79 0.04 -17.14
N ALA A 275 10.44 1.24 -16.67
CA ALA A 275 9.16 1.87 -16.96
C ALA A 275 8.97 2.07 -18.48
N ARG A 276 10.02 2.52 -19.19
CA ARG A 276 9.99 2.65 -20.65
C ARG A 276 9.74 1.32 -21.34
N ALA A 277 10.40 0.24 -20.91
CA ALA A 277 10.17 -1.09 -21.46
C ALA A 277 8.71 -1.54 -21.26
N LYS A 278 8.16 -1.35 -20.05
CA LYS A 278 6.77 -1.70 -19.73
C LYS A 278 5.76 -0.90 -20.56
N VAL A 279 5.92 0.43 -20.65
CA VAL A 279 5.02 1.28 -21.47
C VAL A 279 5.14 0.94 -22.96
N THR A 280 6.34 0.62 -23.45
CA THR A 280 6.52 0.20 -24.86
C THR A 280 5.83 -1.12 -25.18
N ALA A 281 5.77 -2.03 -24.19
CA ALA A 281 5.07 -3.31 -24.31
C ALA A 281 3.57 -3.23 -23.99
N LEU A 282 3.09 -2.09 -23.47
CA LEU A 282 1.68 -1.90 -23.14
C LEU A 282 0.85 -1.79 -24.42
N GLU A 283 -0.06 -2.74 -24.58
CA GLU A 283 -1.02 -2.80 -25.67
C GLU A 283 -2.44 -2.75 -25.11
N TYR A 284 -3.28 -1.87 -25.66
CA TYR A 284 -4.69 -1.77 -25.28
C TYR A 284 -5.57 -2.00 -26.49
N ARG A 285 -6.50 -2.97 -26.41
CA ARG A 285 -7.35 -3.35 -27.54
C ARG A 285 -8.65 -2.55 -27.56
N ILE A 286 -8.92 -1.92 -28.69
CA ILE A 286 -10.14 -1.18 -28.97
C ILE A 286 -10.76 -1.77 -30.25
N GLY A 287 -11.66 -2.73 -30.05
CA GLY A 287 -12.14 -3.58 -31.14
C GLY A 287 -10.98 -4.36 -31.78
N GLU A 288 -10.76 -4.14 -33.07
CA GLU A 288 -9.65 -4.76 -33.83
C GLU A 288 -8.35 -3.94 -33.80
N THR A 289 -8.39 -2.72 -33.26
CA THR A 289 -7.21 -1.84 -33.19
C THR A 289 -6.44 -2.07 -31.88
N VAL A 290 -5.12 -2.13 -31.98
CA VAL A 290 -4.22 -2.13 -30.81
C VAL A 290 -3.62 -0.75 -30.65
N GLU A 291 -3.97 -0.06 -29.57
CA GLU A 291 -3.36 1.20 -29.17
C GLU A 291 -2.03 0.92 -28.45
N ARG A 292 -1.02 1.74 -28.77
CA ARG A 292 0.32 1.68 -28.18
C ARG A 292 0.69 3.04 -27.61
N PHE A 293 1.41 3.02 -26.51
CA PHE A 293 1.62 4.22 -25.71
C PHE A 293 3.06 4.69 -25.76
N ARG A 294 3.23 6.00 -25.66
CA ARG A 294 4.53 6.67 -25.47
C ARG A 294 4.35 7.72 -24.40
N PHE A 295 5.42 8.03 -23.69
CA PHE A 295 5.41 9.04 -22.65
C PHE A 295 6.69 9.87 -22.74
N GLY A 296 6.66 11.04 -22.11
CA GLY A 296 7.86 11.79 -21.78
C GLY A 296 8.21 11.61 -20.32
N LEU A 297 9.50 11.60 -20.02
CA LEU A 297 10.04 11.54 -18.66
C LEU A 297 11.21 12.51 -18.55
N ALA A 298 11.12 13.44 -17.61
CA ALA A 298 12.20 14.30 -17.20
C ALA A 298 12.79 13.86 -15.86
N LEU A 299 14.12 13.76 -15.84
CA LEU A 299 14.91 13.45 -14.65
C LEU A 299 15.77 14.65 -14.26
N HIS A 300 15.69 15.04 -13.00
CA HIS A 300 16.53 16.09 -12.44
C HIS A 300 16.94 15.72 -11.01
N VAL A 301 18.02 16.27 -10.49
CA VAL A 301 18.43 16.09 -9.08
C VAL A 301 18.76 17.47 -8.51
N GLY A 302 18.22 17.75 -7.33
CA GLY A 302 18.37 19.06 -6.70
C GLY A 302 17.61 19.20 -5.38
N PRO A 303 17.79 20.33 -4.69
CA PRO A 303 17.04 20.63 -3.48
C PRO A 303 15.57 20.93 -3.80
N VAL A 304 14.67 20.37 -3.00
CA VAL A 304 13.23 20.62 -3.06
C VAL A 304 12.70 20.98 -1.66
N LEU A 305 11.67 21.82 -1.63
CA LEU A 305 10.91 22.06 -0.41
C LEU A 305 9.77 21.04 -0.36
N TYR A 306 9.81 20.12 0.60
CA TYR A 306 8.89 19.00 0.75
C TYR A 306 8.06 19.15 2.02
N GLY A 307 6.73 19.16 1.89
CA GLY A 307 5.84 19.27 3.04
C GLY A 307 4.41 19.68 2.69
N ASN A 308 3.70 20.17 3.71
CA ASN A 308 2.28 20.54 3.61
C ASN A 308 2.10 21.92 2.96
N ILE A 309 1.59 21.94 1.73
CA ILE A 309 1.36 23.13 0.93
C ILE A 309 -0.11 23.18 0.54
N GLY A 310 -0.77 24.31 0.70
CA GLY A 310 -2.19 24.44 0.40
C GLY A 310 -2.85 25.66 1.02
N GLY A 311 -4.18 25.67 1.04
CA GLY A 311 -5.01 26.78 1.52
C GLY A 311 -6.26 26.29 2.25
N GLY A 312 -6.66 27.02 3.30
CA GLY A 312 -7.81 26.66 4.14
C GLY A 312 -7.64 25.26 4.76
N ASN A 313 -8.66 24.41 4.57
CA ASN A 313 -8.71 23.04 5.08
C ASN A 313 -8.20 22.00 4.05
N ARG A 314 -7.58 22.44 2.94
CA ARG A 314 -7.02 21.55 1.91
C ARG A 314 -5.51 21.71 1.85
N LEU A 315 -4.82 20.69 2.34
CA LEU A 315 -3.37 20.54 2.21
C LEU A 315 -3.04 19.48 1.17
N ASP A 316 -1.93 19.68 0.48
CA ASP A 316 -1.28 18.76 -0.42
C ASP A 316 0.14 18.53 0.10
N PHE A 317 0.53 17.26 0.28
CA PHE A 317 1.87 16.91 0.71
C PHE A 317 2.72 16.72 -0.54
N THR A 318 3.56 17.71 -0.86
CA THR A 318 4.22 17.76 -2.18
C THR A 318 5.59 18.43 -2.09
N CYS A 319 6.39 18.23 -3.13
CA CYS A 319 7.59 19.01 -3.39
C CYS A 319 7.25 20.26 -4.21
N ILE A 320 7.87 21.38 -3.86
CA ILE A 320 7.91 22.61 -4.67
C ILE A 320 9.33 23.17 -4.72
N GLY A 321 9.56 24.08 -5.66
CA GLY A 321 10.80 24.83 -5.76
C GLY A 321 11.38 24.82 -7.17
N PRO A 322 12.54 25.49 -7.36
CA PRO A 322 13.17 25.63 -8.67
C PRO A 322 13.47 24.29 -9.35
N ALA A 323 13.88 23.26 -8.59
CA ALA A 323 14.20 21.94 -9.13
C ALA A 323 12.97 21.23 -9.74
N VAL A 324 11.80 21.30 -9.08
CA VAL A 324 10.53 20.75 -9.61
C VAL A 324 10.11 21.51 -10.87
N ASN A 325 10.25 22.84 -10.86
CA ASN A 325 9.95 23.66 -12.03
C ASN A 325 10.87 23.35 -13.22
N LEU A 326 12.15 23.03 -12.97
CA LEU A 326 13.08 22.59 -14.01
C LEU A 326 12.64 21.26 -14.62
N ALA A 327 12.32 20.26 -13.80
CA ALA A 327 11.82 18.96 -14.27
C ALA A 327 10.58 19.11 -15.16
N ALA A 328 9.60 19.94 -14.74
CA ALA A 328 8.40 20.21 -15.54
C ALA A 328 8.69 20.86 -16.90
N ARG A 329 9.77 21.65 -17.00
CA ARG A 329 10.18 22.30 -18.26
C ARG A 329 11.01 21.36 -19.14
N LEU A 330 11.83 20.49 -18.53
CA LEU A 330 12.56 19.42 -19.22
C LEU A 330 11.60 18.42 -19.86
N GLU A 331 10.48 18.09 -19.21
CA GLU A 331 9.48 17.19 -19.76
C GLU A 331 8.94 17.72 -21.10
N LYS A 332 8.64 19.03 -21.17
CA LYS A 332 8.23 19.69 -22.41
C LYS A 332 9.32 19.67 -23.49
N ILE A 333 10.59 19.73 -23.09
CA ILE A 333 11.72 19.58 -24.02
C ILE A 333 11.78 18.15 -24.56
N ALA A 334 11.55 17.13 -23.74
CA ALA A 334 11.45 15.74 -24.19
C ALA A 334 10.42 15.58 -25.32
N ALA A 335 9.26 16.24 -25.17
CA ALA A 335 8.20 16.26 -26.18
C ALA A 335 8.71 16.81 -27.51
N ARG A 336 9.37 17.98 -27.47
CA ARG A 336 9.90 18.66 -28.66
C ARG A 336 10.98 17.84 -29.35
N LEU A 337 11.84 17.17 -28.58
CA LEU A 337 12.93 16.34 -29.09
C LEU A 337 12.47 14.93 -29.50
N LYS A 338 11.19 14.58 -29.27
CA LYS A 338 10.65 13.23 -29.48
C LYS A 338 11.44 12.16 -28.73
N ARG A 339 11.96 12.50 -27.56
CA ARG A 339 12.65 11.57 -26.65
C ARG A 339 11.69 11.08 -25.58
N THR A 340 11.87 9.83 -25.17
CA THR A 340 11.08 9.28 -24.06
C THR A 340 11.69 9.74 -22.75
N VAL A 341 13.01 9.60 -22.57
CA VAL A 341 13.69 10.04 -21.35
C VAL A 341 14.66 11.17 -21.63
N VAL A 342 14.55 12.24 -20.85
CA VAL A 342 15.54 13.32 -20.78
C VAL A 342 16.01 13.56 -19.36
N ALA A 343 17.25 14.01 -19.21
CA ALA A 343 17.87 14.34 -17.94
C ALA A 343 18.53 15.71 -17.98
N SER A 344 18.50 16.42 -16.85
CA SER A 344 19.34 17.61 -16.64
C SER A 344 20.83 17.24 -16.57
N GLU A 345 21.71 18.21 -16.80
CA GLU A 345 23.15 18.08 -16.58
C GLU A 345 23.51 17.59 -15.18
N ALA A 346 22.87 18.13 -14.13
CA ALA A 346 23.11 17.69 -12.76
C ALA A 346 22.82 16.19 -12.55
N PHE A 347 21.73 15.70 -13.13
CA PHE A 347 21.35 14.29 -13.03
C PHE A 347 22.28 13.38 -13.84
N ALA A 348 22.60 13.79 -15.07
CA ALA A 348 23.51 13.04 -15.94
C ALA A 348 24.94 12.99 -15.35
N GLY A 349 25.40 14.08 -14.72
CA GLY A 349 26.70 14.15 -14.06
C GLY A 349 26.78 13.30 -12.79
N ALA A 350 25.69 13.18 -12.03
CA ALA A 350 25.63 12.29 -10.86
C ALA A 350 25.61 10.79 -11.27
N CYS A 351 25.07 10.47 -12.45
CA CYS A 351 24.93 9.10 -12.93
C CYS A 351 25.98 8.78 -14.00
N ALA A 352 27.12 8.21 -13.59
CA ALA A 352 28.29 7.91 -14.43
C ALA A 352 28.05 6.79 -15.46
N GLU A 353 27.16 7.03 -16.41
CA GLU A 353 26.91 6.18 -17.58
C GLU A 353 26.86 7.01 -18.88
N PRO A 354 26.95 6.37 -20.05
CA PRO A 354 26.95 7.11 -21.30
C PRO A 354 25.55 7.68 -21.59
N TRP A 355 25.44 9.01 -21.45
CA TRP A 355 24.30 9.80 -21.91
C TRP A 355 24.57 10.37 -23.31
N THR A 356 23.51 10.59 -24.07
CA THR A 356 23.57 11.38 -25.32
C THR A 356 23.33 12.83 -24.99
N ASP A 357 24.28 13.70 -25.32
CA ASP A 357 24.11 15.15 -25.22
C ASP A 357 23.16 15.63 -26.32
N LEU A 358 21.99 16.13 -25.91
CA LEU A 358 20.94 16.62 -26.80
C LEU A 358 21.08 18.13 -27.06
N GLY A 359 22.05 18.79 -26.43
CA GLY A 359 22.34 20.21 -26.58
C GLY A 359 21.86 21.09 -25.42
N ALA A 360 22.13 22.38 -25.54
CA ALA A 360 21.70 23.41 -24.61
C ALA A 360 20.39 24.04 -25.06
N PHE A 361 19.48 24.28 -24.12
CA PHE A 361 18.16 24.85 -24.41
C PHE A 361 17.85 26.01 -23.45
N PRO A 362 17.29 27.13 -23.96
CA PRO A 362 16.79 28.17 -23.10
C PRO A 362 15.54 27.66 -22.36
N ILE A 363 15.54 27.79 -21.03
CA ILE A 363 14.42 27.40 -20.18
C ILE A 363 13.89 28.65 -19.47
N ALA A 364 12.65 29.02 -19.77
CA ALA A 364 12.01 30.20 -19.20
C ALA A 364 12.12 30.21 -17.67
N GLY A 365 12.58 31.29 -17.07
CA GLY A 365 12.78 31.40 -15.62
C GLY A 365 14.13 30.89 -15.10
N PHE A 366 15.05 30.48 -15.99
CA PHE A 366 16.47 30.27 -15.69
C PHE A 366 17.32 31.25 -16.50
N ALA A 367 18.37 31.79 -15.88
CA ALA A 367 19.23 32.79 -16.50
C ALA A 367 20.21 32.19 -17.53
N THR A 368 20.59 30.92 -17.35
CA THR A 368 21.49 30.20 -18.25
C THR A 368 20.72 29.11 -19.00
N GLU A 369 21.15 28.85 -20.24
CA GLU A 369 20.69 27.67 -20.97
C GLU A 369 21.02 26.41 -20.18
N GLN A 370 20.12 25.44 -20.26
CA GLN A 370 20.25 24.16 -19.56
C GLN A 370 20.64 23.10 -20.57
N ARG A 371 21.73 22.38 -20.30
CA ARG A 371 22.14 21.25 -21.13
C ARG A 371 21.30 20.03 -20.80
N VAL A 372 20.79 19.38 -21.83
CA VAL A 372 19.83 18.29 -21.72
C VAL A 372 20.43 17.02 -22.30
N PHE A 373 20.24 15.92 -21.60
CA PHE A 373 20.79 14.62 -21.93
C PHE A 373 19.67 13.61 -22.18
N GLY A 374 19.91 12.60 -23.01
CA GLY A 374 18.99 11.51 -23.28
C GLY A 374 19.64 10.15 -23.08
N LEU A 375 18.82 9.11 -22.91
CA LEU A 375 19.33 7.73 -22.86
C LEU A 375 19.95 7.35 -24.22
N ARG A 376 21.17 6.82 -24.21
CA ARG A 376 21.91 6.48 -25.44
C ARG A 376 21.23 5.44 -26.32
N GLU A 377 20.61 4.44 -25.70
CA GLU A 377 19.83 3.39 -26.35
C GLU A 377 18.58 3.89 -27.13
N GLU A 378 18.17 5.15 -26.96
CA GLU A 378 17.12 5.76 -27.80
C GLU A 378 17.67 6.24 -29.15
N ASP A 379 18.99 6.42 -29.32
CA ASP A 379 19.60 6.82 -30.59
C ASP A 379 19.55 5.69 -31.63
N ASP A 380 19.72 4.45 -31.15
CA ASP A 380 19.69 3.24 -31.99
C ASP A 380 18.28 2.97 -32.56
N GLN A 381 17.23 3.34 -31.81
CA GLN A 381 15.83 3.18 -32.23
C GLN A 381 15.40 4.22 -33.27
N VAL A 382 15.89 5.46 -33.17
CA VAL A 382 15.63 6.50 -34.19
C VAL A 382 16.27 6.12 -35.52
N SER A 383 17.49 5.56 -35.49
CA SER A 383 18.24 5.16 -36.68
C SER A 383 17.60 3.98 -37.43
N GLY A 384 17.00 3.01 -36.73
CA GLY A 384 16.29 1.88 -37.34
C GLY A 384 14.94 2.24 -37.99
N SER A 385 14.27 3.29 -37.51
CA SER A 385 12.98 3.73 -38.05
C SER A 385 13.06 4.41 -39.42
N VAL A 386 14.22 5.01 -39.76
CA VAL A 386 14.46 5.69 -41.05
C VAL A 386 14.73 4.69 -42.19
N VAL A 387 15.16 3.47 -41.88
CA VAL A 387 15.47 2.43 -42.89
C VAL A 387 14.19 1.73 -43.37
N ASN A 388 13.15 1.62 -42.55
CA ASN A 388 11.89 0.92 -42.91
C ASN A 388 10.84 1.80 -43.60
N SER A 389 11.09 3.08 -43.86
CA SER A 389 10.18 3.96 -44.61
C SER A 389 10.53 4.10 -46.11
N LYS A 390 11.42 3.25 -46.63
CA LYS A 390 11.67 3.07 -48.06
C LYS A 390 11.54 1.59 -48.42
N GLY A 391 10.30 1.12 -48.52
CA GLY A 391 9.94 -0.20 -49.02
C GLY A 391 8.66 -0.09 -49.82
#